data_AF-A0AAW6ZVD8-F1
#
_entry.id   AF-A0AAW6ZVD8-F1
#
_cell.length_a   1.000
_cell.length_b   1.000
_cell.length_c   1.000
_cell.angle_alpha   90.00
_cell.angle_beta   90.00
_cell.angle_gamma   90.00
#
_symmetry.space_group_name_H-M   'P 1'
#
loop_
_entity.id
_entity.type
_entity.pdbx_description
1 polymer ?
#
loop_
_entity_poly.entity_id
_entity_poly.type
_entity_poly.pdbx_seq_one_letter_code
_entity_poly.pdbx_strand_id
1 'polypeptide(L)'
;MENTVELAPDYYLDNFFKLTQHATEWYSDLLCSDEHQWLSAFESLNKPAQCLLVRLYSRKGCWFRSDKLNYQEIENIQSALDELAAHYFVSLSPELTTQELAANLLTKPEIVTLYPEHPKSLKKEALVACLSEERFELFEALDFTVIKLNSAHMIDVLLTLFFANTHQDLSQFVLDDLGLHQFEQYQLSKARRFFESREQIDRLIELSQLSNLYWQCDRKQKENLDILIEAMPERVEHRYVDRKREHMINDIARDYERINELEIAIALFETTALTPSRERRARIYDKLEQNDLFSDIVTDILAHPIDVSEFEVAQKLEQRVKRKQGLKVPRVTKPKCSEYHIELDLSQQRVELATKAHFESLGWTVFYSENTLLNSLLGLALWDAIFAPIEGAFINAYQHRPLDLYHADFADKRKQLIDNALEQVQQGKTQALIDTYRDKVGVSNPFVSWAYVNEELISLALEHIPNDLLVELFNVQLSDLKLYRNGMPDLIAFKDGKFEWIEVKGPGDKLQDNQWRWIKEFNRLNVPFSVCYVTAQA
;
A
#
# COMPACT_ATOMS: atom_id res chain seq x y z
N MET A 1 -7.97 -31.45 -5.78
CA MET A 1 -9.34 -30.96 -5.53
C MET A 1 -9.22 -30.07 -4.32
N GLU A 2 -9.09 -28.77 -4.57
CA GLU A 2 -9.00 -27.78 -3.49
C GLU A 2 -10.31 -27.84 -2.70
N ASN A 3 -10.20 -27.93 -1.37
CA ASN A 3 -11.33 -27.72 -0.47
C ASN A 3 -11.74 -26.26 -0.64
N THR A 4 -12.69 -25.97 -1.53
CA THR A 4 -13.27 -24.64 -1.64
C THR A 4 -14.04 -24.38 -0.34
N VAL A 5 -13.54 -23.46 0.47
CA VAL A 5 -14.22 -23.04 1.71
C VAL A 5 -15.56 -22.41 1.31
N GLU A 6 -16.67 -23.06 1.66
CA GLU A 6 -18.02 -22.53 1.43
C GLU A 6 -18.44 -21.73 2.68
N LEU A 7 -18.56 -20.42 2.52
CA LEU A 7 -18.96 -19.51 3.60
C LEU A 7 -20.49 -19.52 3.75
N ALA A 8 -20.97 -19.40 4.99
CA ALA A 8 -22.40 -19.25 5.27
C ALA A 8 -22.97 -18.00 4.55
N PRO A 9 -24.23 -18.00 4.07
CA PRO A 9 -24.78 -16.87 3.32
C PRO A 9 -24.72 -15.51 4.04
N ASP A 10 -24.70 -15.52 5.37
CA ASP A 10 -24.70 -14.36 6.28
C ASP A 10 -23.35 -14.11 6.98
N TYR A 11 -22.26 -14.76 6.55
CA TYR A 11 -20.93 -14.66 7.19
C TYR A 11 -20.42 -13.22 7.39
N TYR A 12 -20.83 -12.30 6.51
CA TYR A 12 -20.45 -10.89 6.58
C TYR A 12 -20.98 -10.19 7.84
N LEU A 13 -22.05 -10.71 8.45
CA LEU A 13 -22.59 -10.17 9.70
C LEU A 13 -21.64 -10.45 10.87
N ASP A 14 -21.07 -11.65 10.96
CA ASP A 14 -20.09 -12.00 11.99
C ASP A 14 -18.84 -11.11 11.87
N ASN A 15 -18.41 -10.82 10.65
CA ASN A 15 -17.30 -9.89 10.39
C ASN A 15 -17.63 -8.45 10.82
N PHE A 16 -18.87 -8.03 10.62
CA PHE A 16 -19.31 -6.72 11.11
C PHE A 16 -19.41 -6.67 12.65
N PHE A 17 -19.77 -7.77 13.31
CA PHE A 17 -19.69 -7.87 14.77
C PHE A 17 -18.25 -7.76 15.29
N LYS A 18 -17.26 -8.34 14.60
CA LYS A 18 -15.83 -8.13 14.93
C LYS A 18 -15.46 -6.64 14.93
N LEU A 19 -15.93 -5.87 13.95
CA LEU A 19 -15.68 -4.42 13.85
C LEU A 19 -16.30 -3.65 15.02
N THR A 20 -17.59 -3.85 15.26
CA THR A 20 -18.33 -3.12 16.30
C THR A 20 -17.81 -3.47 17.70
N GLN A 21 -17.52 -4.74 17.96
CA GLN A 21 -16.91 -5.18 19.21
C GLN A 21 -15.53 -4.54 19.42
N HIS A 22 -14.69 -4.50 18.39
CA HIS A 22 -13.38 -3.86 18.49
C HIS A 22 -13.49 -2.36 18.83
N ALA A 23 -14.38 -1.64 18.16
CA ALA A 23 -14.61 -0.22 18.44
C ALA A 23 -15.03 0.00 19.91
N THR A 24 -16.00 -0.79 20.40
CA THR A 24 -16.49 -0.70 21.78
C THR A 24 -15.44 -1.13 22.80
N GLU A 25 -14.64 -2.16 22.53
CA GLU A 25 -13.68 -2.69 23.51
C GLU A 25 -12.39 -1.87 23.64
N TRP A 26 -11.97 -1.19 22.57
CA TRP A 26 -10.66 -0.53 22.47
C TRP A 26 -10.75 1.00 22.41
N TYR A 27 -11.85 1.53 21.88
CA TYR A 27 -11.99 2.94 21.53
C TYR A 27 -13.31 3.55 21.98
N SER A 28 -14.00 2.96 22.97
CA SER A 28 -15.28 3.45 23.50
C SER A 28 -15.24 4.95 23.86
N ASP A 29 -14.15 5.40 24.47
CA ASP A 29 -13.92 6.79 24.86
C ASP A 29 -13.62 7.74 23.69
N LEU A 30 -13.31 7.22 22.51
CA LEU A 30 -13.11 8.01 21.29
C LEU A 30 -14.36 8.09 20.41
N LEU A 31 -15.40 7.31 20.74
CA LEU A 31 -16.68 7.36 20.04
C LEU A 31 -17.53 8.52 20.57
N CYS A 32 -18.20 9.22 19.67
CA CYS A 32 -19.13 10.28 20.05
C CYS A 32 -20.45 9.71 20.59
N SER A 33 -21.28 10.56 21.20
CA SER A 33 -22.57 10.11 21.76
C SER A 33 -23.50 9.50 20.69
N ASP A 34 -23.50 10.06 19.48
CA ASP A 34 -24.32 9.58 18.37
C ASP A 34 -23.83 8.21 17.88
N GLU A 35 -22.52 7.96 17.87
CA GLU A 35 -21.92 6.67 17.49
C GLU A 35 -22.20 5.57 18.53
N HIS A 36 -22.17 5.91 19.83
CA HIS A 36 -22.62 4.99 20.89
C HIS A 36 -24.08 4.63 20.74
N GLN A 37 -24.94 5.62 20.46
CA GLN A 37 -26.36 5.39 20.21
C GLN A 37 -26.56 4.52 18.97
N TRP A 38 -25.80 4.77 17.91
CA TRP A 38 -25.83 3.97 16.68
C TRP A 38 -25.49 2.50 16.95
N LEU A 39 -24.44 2.23 17.73
CA LEU A 39 -24.03 0.86 18.09
C LEU A 39 -25.11 0.14 18.91
N SER A 40 -25.65 0.81 19.92
CA SER A 40 -26.74 0.25 20.72
C SER A 40 -28.00 0.00 19.90
N ALA A 41 -28.35 0.90 18.99
CA ALA A 41 -29.48 0.72 18.09
C ALA A 41 -29.24 -0.46 17.13
N PHE A 42 -28.01 -0.66 16.65
CA PHE A 42 -27.67 -1.76 15.74
C PHE A 42 -27.83 -3.12 16.42
N GLU A 43 -27.40 -3.24 17.67
CA GLU A 43 -27.57 -4.46 18.47
C GLU A 43 -29.05 -4.77 18.76
N SER A 44 -29.91 -3.75 18.79
CA SER A 44 -31.35 -3.91 19.04
C SER A 44 -32.16 -4.39 17.83
N LEU A 45 -31.58 -4.31 16.62
CA LEU A 45 -32.21 -4.75 15.39
C LEU A 45 -32.35 -6.28 15.36
N ASN A 46 -33.37 -6.76 14.65
CA ASN A 46 -33.48 -8.16 14.30
C ASN A 46 -32.39 -8.56 13.27
N LYS A 47 -32.10 -9.87 13.19
CA LYS A 47 -31.04 -10.39 12.33
C LYS A 47 -31.22 -10.02 10.83
N PRO A 48 -32.41 -10.16 10.21
CA PRO A 48 -32.64 -9.70 8.83
C PRO A 48 -32.30 -8.21 8.60
N ALA A 49 -32.67 -7.32 9.52
CA ALA A 49 -32.39 -5.89 9.45
C ALA A 49 -30.88 -5.61 9.61
N GLN A 50 -30.21 -6.30 10.54
CA GLN A 50 -28.75 -6.23 10.68
C GLN A 50 -28.05 -6.67 9.38
N CYS A 51 -28.44 -7.82 8.81
CA CYS A 51 -27.90 -8.31 7.54
C CYS A 51 -28.09 -7.26 6.43
N LEU A 52 -29.29 -6.69 6.31
CA LEU A 52 -29.58 -5.70 5.28
C LEU A 52 -28.71 -4.46 5.43
N LEU A 53 -28.57 -3.93 6.66
CA LEU A 53 -27.75 -2.76 6.93
C LEU A 53 -26.28 -2.99 6.59
N VAL A 54 -25.73 -4.15 6.96
CA VAL A 54 -24.35 -4.50 6.60
C VAL A 54 -24.21 -4.63 5.07
N ARG A 55 -25.19 -5.22 4.37
CA ARG A 55 -25.20 -5.24 2.90
C ARG A 55 -25.20 -3.85 2.27
N LEU A 56 -25.87 -2.87 2.88
CA LEU A 56 -25.84 -1.47 2.42
C LEU A 56 -24.45 -0.87 2.63
N TYR A 57 -23.81 -1.08 3.79
CA TYR A 57 -22.43 -0.61 4.03
C TYR A 57 -21.37 -1.27 3.15
N SER A 58 -21.57 -2.53 2.74
CA SER A 58 -20.67 -3.22 1.81
C SER A 58 -20.78 -2.70 0.36
N ARG A 59 -21.73 -1.81 0.07
CA ARG A 59 -21.92 -1.20 -1.25
C ARG A 59 -21.41 0.23 -1.26
N LYS A 60 -20.96 0.68 -2.42
CA LYS A 60 -20.46 2.04 -2.61
C LYS A 60 -21.59 3.07 -2.53
N GLY A 61 -21.37 4.13 -1.75
CA GLY A 61 -22.26 5.29 -1.64
C GLY A 61 -23.36 5.12 -0.58
N CYS A 62 -24.24 6.11 -0.46
CA CYS A 62 -25.31 6.14 0.54
C CYS A 62 -26.72 6.09 -0.07
N TRP A 63 -26.84 6.04 -1.40
CA TRP A 63 -28.11 6.04 -2.12
C TRP A 63 -28.36 4.68 -2.76
N PHE A 64 -29.53 4.09 -2.49
CA PHE A 64 -29.91 2.78 -2.98
C PHE A 64 -31.34 2.76 -3.54
N ARG A 65 -31.64 1.75 -4.36
CA ARG A 65 -32.97 1.48 -4.89
C ARG A 65 -33.49 0.17 -4.31
N SER A 66 -34.73 0.13 -3.85
CA SER A 66 -35.32 -1.10 -3.31
C SER A 66 -35.33 -2.25 -4.33
N ASP A 67 -35.55 -1.97 -5.62
CA ASP A 67 -35.56 -2.97 -6.71
C ASP A 67 -34.18 -3.59 -7.01
N LYS A 68 -33.10 -3.07 -6.41
CA LYS A 68 -31.73 -3.58 -6.54
C LYS A 68 -31.23 -4.26 -5.27
N LEU A 69 -32.10 -4.49 -4.28
CA LEU A 69 -31.79 -5.27 -3.09
C LEU A 69 -32.40 -6.66 -3.29
N ASN A 70 -31.55 -7.65 -3.52
CA ASN A 70 -31.97 -9.05 -3.69
C ASN A 70 -30.97 -9.96 -2.99
N TYR A 71 -31.33 -10.43 -1.79
CA TYR A 71 -30.48 -11.21 -0.90
C TYR A 71 -31.27 -12.43 -0.45
N GLN A 72 -30.79 -13.63 -0.79
CA GLN A 72 -31.53 -14.88 -0.55
C GLN A 72 -31.66 -15.19 0.94
N GLU A 73 -30.69 -14.74 1.74
CA GLU A 73 -30.65 -14.90 3.18
C GLU A 73 -31.57 -13.95 3.95
N ILE A 74 -32.19 -12.97 3.27
CA ILE A 74 -33.10 -11.99 3.87
C ILE A 74 -34.51 -12.25 3.32
N GLU A 75 -35.33 -12.98 4.08
CA GLU A 75 -36.65 -13.44 3.65
C GLU A 75 -37.58 -12.30 3.20
N ASN A 76 -37.61 -11.19 3.95
CA ASN A 76 -38.45 -10.03 3.66
C ASN A 76 -37.66 -8.73 3.76
N ILE A 77 -37.15 -8.26 2.62
CA ILE A 77 -36.38 -7.01 2.51
C ILE A 77 -37.23 -5.80 2.92
N GLN A 78 -38.53 -5.76 2.60
CA GLN A 78 -39.37 -4.62 2.95
C GLN A 78 -39.53 -4.50 4.48
N SER A 79 -39.81 -5.61 5.17
CA SER A 79 -39.88 -5.61 6.63
C SER A 79 -38.56 -5.19 7.28
N ALA A 80 -37.43 -5.61 6.71
CA ALA A 80 -36.10 -5.18 7.18
C ALA A 80 -35.87 -3.68 6.94
N LEU A 81 -36.27 -3.15 5.77
CA LEU A 81 -36.19 -1.70 5.49
C LEU A 81 -37.07 -0.87 6.43
N ASP A 82 -38.29 -1.34 6.71
CA ASP A 82 -39.23 -0.65 7.61
C ASP A 82 -38.65 -0.57 9.03
N GLU A 83 -38.01 -1.64 9.52
CA GLU A 83 -37.32 -1.64 10.81
C GLU A 83 -36.10 -0.71 10.82
N LEU A 84 -35.25 -0.78 9.78
CA LEU A 84 -34.12 0.14 9.64
C LEU A 84 -34.56 1.61 9.60
N ALA A 85 -35.71 1.90 8.97
CA ALA A 85 -36.28 3.23 8.94
C ALA A 85 -36.83 3.66 10.31
N ALA A 86 -37.51 2.76 11.03
CA ALA A 86 -38.01 3.02 12.38
C ALA A 86 -36.88 3.34 13.38
N HIS A 87 -35.69 2.74 13.18
CA HIS A 87 -34.48 3.01 13.95
C HIS A 87 -33.56 4.09 13.31
N TYR A 88 -34.03 4.80 12.27
CA TYR A 88 -33.30 5.88 11.59
C TYR A 88 -31.97 5.50 10.93
N PHE A 89 -31.69 4.21 10.70
CA PHE A 89 -30.52 3.79 9.92
C PHE A 89 -30.65 4.17 8.45
N VAL A 90 -31.87 4.11 7.91
CA VAL A 90 -32.20 4.52 6.55
C VAL A 90 -33.37 5.50 6.54
N SER A 91 -33.43 6.33 5.50
CA SER A 91 -34.62 7.09 5.15
C SER A 91 -35.21 6.52 3.87
N LEU A 92 -36.53 6.28 3.87
CA LEU A 92 -37.29 5.83 2.71
C LEU A 92 -37.94 7.03 2.03
N SER A 93 -37.69 7.20 0.74
CA SER A 93 -38.08 8.36 -0.07
C SER A 93 -37.80 9.72 0.61
N PRO A 94 -36.56 9.97 1.08
CA PRO A 94 -36.21 11.23 1.71
C PRO A 94 -36.21 12.38 0.71
N GLU A 95 -36.14 13.61 1.21
CA GLU A 95 -35.92 14.79 0.37
C GLU A 95 -34.56 14.71 -0.34
N LEU A 96 -34.58 14.89 -1.66
CA LEU A 96 -33.42 15.01 -2.52
C LEU A 96 -33.77 15.85 -3.76
N THR A 97 -32.75 16.40 -4.41
CA THR A 97 -32.91 17.14 -5.66
C THR A 97 -33.08 16.20 -6.85
N THR A 98 -33.68 16.72 -7.92
CA THR A 98 -33.79 15.99 -9.20
C THR A 98 -32.41 15.60 -9.73
N GLN A 99 -31.44 16.51 -9.61
CA GLN A 99 -30.06 16.26 -9.99
C GLN A 99 -29.40 15.15 -9.16
N GLU A 100 -29.58 15.12 -7.83
CA GLU A 100 -29.05 14.05 -6.97
C GLU A 100 -29.65 12.68 -7.30
N LEU A 101 -30.97 12.62 -7.51
CA LEU A 101 -31.65 11.39 -7.94
C LEU A 101 -31.04 10.87 -9.24
N ALA A 102 -30.87 11.75 -10.23
CA ALA A 102 -30.33 11.40 -11.53
C ALA A 102 -28.85 11.00 -11.50
N ALA A 103 -28.05 11.71 -10.71
CA ALA A 103 -26.63 11.43 -10.53
C ALA A 103 -26.44 10.03 -9.92
N ASN A 104 -27.14 9.75 -8.82
CA ASN A 104 -26.87 8.60 -7.97
C ASN A 104 -27.67 7.34 -8.31
N LEU A 105 -28.93 7.48 -8.75
CA LEU A 105 -29.88 6.35 -8.79
C LEU A 105 -30.43 6.02 -10.18
N LEU A 106 -30.50 7.00 -11.08
CA LEU A 106 -31.07 6.80 -12.41
C LEU A 106 -30.02 6.40 -13.45
N THR A 107 -30.44 5.54 -14.36
CA THR A 107 -29.75 5.26 -15.61
C THR A 107 -30.09 6.34 -16.64
N LYS A 108 -29.26 6.49 -17.69
CA LYS A 108 -29.54 7.44 -18.78
C LYS A 108 -30.94 7.24 -19.41
N PRO A 109 -31.39 6.00 -19.71
CA PRO A 109 -32.74 5.78 -20.23
C PRO A 109 -33.85 6.25 -19.29
N GLU A 110 -33.70 6.03 -17.98
CA GLU A 110 -34.66 6.49 -16.97
C GLU A 110 -34.70 8.03 -16.89
N ILE A 111 -33.54 8.70 -16.93
CA ILE A 111 -33.46 10.17 -16.99
C ILE A 111 -34.20 10.70 -18.23
N VAL A 112 -33.95 10.12 -19.40
CA VAL A 112 -34.60 10.53 -20.66
C VAL A 112 -36.12 10.28 -20.64
N THR A 113 -36.58 9.30 -19.85
CA THR A 113 -38.01 8.97 -19.73
C THR A 113 -38.72 9.93 -18.79
N LEU A 114 -38.09 10.26 -17.66
CA LEU A 114 -38.62 11.21 -16.67
C LEU A 114 -38.52 12.67 -17.15
N TYR A 115 -37.48 12.99 -17.94
CA TYR A 115 -37.14 14.34 -18.40
C TYR A 115 -36.96 14.38 -19.93
N PRO A 116 -38.04 14.13 -20.70
CA PRO A 116 -37.98 13.97 -22.17
C PRO A 116 -37.60 15.25 -22.92
N GLU A 117 -37.68 16.42 -22.28
CA GLU A 117 -37.30 17.73 -22.82
C GLU A 117 -35.78 17.89 -23.03
N HIS A 118 -34.95 17.08 -22.38
CA HIS A 118 -33.49 17.16 -22.51
C HIS A 118 -32.93 16.35 -23.70
N PRO A 119 -31.80 16.77 -24.30
CA PRO A 119 -31.28 16.12 -25.51
C PRO A 119 -30.77 14.70 -25.26
N LYS A 120 -31.45 13.70 -25.84
CA LYS A 120 -31.11 12.26 -25.70
C LYS A 120 -29.70 11.88 -26.16
N SER A 121 -29.07 12.71 -27.00
CA SER A 121 -27.71 12.53 -27.52
C SER A 121 -26.63 12.76 -26.46
N LEU A 122 -26.91 13.52 -25.39
CA LEU A 122 -25.95 13.82 -24.33
C LEU A 122 -25.55 12.57 -23.54
N LYS A 123 -24.31 12.53 -23.03
CA LYS A 123 -23.88 11.53 -22.05
C LYS A 123 -24.59 11.74 -20.71
N LYS A 124 -24.61 10.73 -19.82
CA LYS A 124 -25.33 10.80 -18.54
C LYS A 124 -24.88 12.02 -17.73
N GLU A 125 -23.57 12.26 -17.66
CA GLU A 125 -22.98 13.34 -16.85
C GLU A 125 -23.46 14.72 -17.33
N ALA A 126 -23.49 14.92 -18.66
CA ALA A 126 -24.00 16.14 -19.26
C ALA A 126 -25.53 16.29 -19.11
N LEU A 127 -26.29 15.19 -19.14
CA LEU A 127 -27.72 15.22 -18.86
C LEU A 127 -27.99 15.65 -17.42
N VAL A 128 -27.31 15.03 -16.45
CA VAL A 128 -27.43 15.35 -15.02
C VAL A 128 -27.11 16.83 -14.78
N ALA A 129 -26.05 17.36 -15.40
CA ALA A 129 -25.67 18.77 -15.28
C ALA A 129 -26.72 19.75 -15.85
N CYS A 130 -27.65 19.29 -16.70
CA CYS A 130 -28.74 20.12 -17.21
C CYS A 130 -30.03 20.04 -16.36
N LEU A 131 -30.12 19.11 -15.41
CA LEU A 131 -31.31 18.92 -14.59
C LEU A 131 -31.40 19.95 -13.46
N SER A 132 -32.63 20.19 -13.00
CA SER A 132 -32.92 21.12 -11.90
C SER A 132 -32.31 20.63 -10.57
N GLU A 133 -31.80 21.58 -9.78
CA GLU A 133 -31.43 21.37 -8.38
C GLU A 133 -32.64 21.54 -7.44
N GLU A 134 -33.85 21.70 -7.97
CA GLU A 134 -35.07 21.71 -7.16
C GLU A 134 -35.39 20.32 -6.60
N ARG A 135 -36.15 20.32 -5.50
CA ARG A 135 -36.65 19.11 -4.84
C ARG A 135 -37.38 18.22 -5.83
N PHE A 136 -37.04 16.94 -5.82
CA PHE A 136 -37.79 15.93 -6.56
C PHE A 136 -39.10 15.59 -5.83
N GLU A 137 -40.22 15.67 -6.55
CA GLU A 137 -41.57 15.41 -5.98
C GLU A 137 -42.25 14.18 -6.58
N LEU A 138 -41.78 13.68 -7.73
CA LEU A 138 -42.45 12.65 -8.51
C LEU A 138 -42.08 11.21 -8.08
N PHE A 139 -42.07 10.92 -6.78
CA PHE A 139 -41.73 9.58 -6.27
C PHE A 139 -42.66 8.48 -6.79
N GLU A 140 -43.93 8.80 -7.05
CA GLU A 140 -44.92 7.86 -7.62
C GLU A 140 -44.60 7.44 -9.06
N ALA A 141 -43.75 8.20 -9.77
CA ALA A 141 -43.30 7.85 -11.11
C ALA A 141 -42.12 6.86 -11.12
N LEU A 142 -41.60 6.50 -9.94
CA LEU A 142 -40.51 5.53 -9.79
C LEU A 142 -41.07 4.15 -9.46
N ASP A 143 -40.58 3.12 -10.17
CA ASP A 143 -40.92 1.71 -9.90
C ASP A 143 -40.18 1.14 -8.66
N PHE A 144 -39.53 2.01 -7.88
CA PHE A 144 -38.71 1.63 -6.72
C PHE A 144 -38.77 2.72 -5.65
N THR A 145 -38.49 2.31 -4.41
CA THR A 145 -38.31 3.21 -3.28
C THR A 145 -36.87 3.71 -3.25
N VAL A 146 -36.71 5.02 -3.12
CA VAL A 146 -35.41 5.66 -2.91
C VAL A 146 -34.99 5.43 -1.46
N ILE A 147 -33.79 4.93 -1.24
CA ILE A 147 -33.27 4.64 0.10
C ILE A 147 -32.01 5.47 0.31
N LYS A 148 -31.95 6.23 1.41
CA LYS A 148 -30.74 6.90 1.87
C LYS A 148 -30.24 6.24 3.14
N LEU A 149 -28.99 5.82 3.15
CA LEU A 149 -28.28 5.41 4.36
C LEU A 149 -27.90 6.66 5.16
N ASN A 150 -28.48 6.82 6.34
CA ASN A 150 -28.38 8.08 7.10
C ASN A 150 -27.00 8.25 7.75
N SER A 151 -26.41 7.18 8.27
CA SER A 151 -25.12 7.19 8.97
C SER A 151 -24.00 6.59 8.13
N ALA A 152 -23.92 6.95 6.84
CA ALA A 152 -22.97 6.36 5.90
C ALA A 152 -21.50 6.49 6.36
N HIS A 153 -21.14 7.51 7.15
CA HIS A 153 -19.80 7.69 7.70
C HIS A 153 -19.40 6.65 8.76
N MET A 154 -20.37 5.95 9.37
CA MET A 154 -20.10 5.02 10.47
C MET A 154 -19.20 3.87 10.04
N ILE A 155 -19.35 3.38 8.80
CA ILE A 155 -18.45 2.33 8.30
C ILE A 155 -17.01 2.80 8.20
N ASP A 156 -16.78 4.06 7.79
CA ASP A 156 -15.44 4.62 7.70
C ASP A 156 -14.80 4.72 9.09
N VAL A 157 -15.57 5.09 10.12
CA VAL A 157 -15.12 5.13 11.52
C VAL A 157 -14.76 3.73 12.01
N LEU A 158 -15.67 2.75 11.86
CA LEU A 158 -15.46 1.38 12.33
C LEU A 158 -14.28 0.70 11.64
N LEU A 159 -14.17 0.82 10.31
CA LEU A 159 -13.04 0.29 9.55
C LEU A 159 -11.73 0.98 9.93
N THR A 160 -11.75 2.31 10.10
CA THR A 160 -10.56 3.06 10.49
C THR A 160 -10.07 2.65 11.88
N LEU A 161 -10.97 2.51 12.86
CA LEU A 161 -10.63 2.03 14.20
C LEU A 161 -10.04 0.62 14.17
N PHE A 162 -10.63 -0.27 13.38
CA PHE A 162 -10.22 -1.66 13.30
C PHE A 162 -8.89 -1.85 12.57
N PHE A 163 -8.74 -1.28 11.37
CA PHE A 163 -7.56 -1.48 10.53
C PHE A 163 -6.47 -0.43 10.77
N ALA A 164 -6.76 0.66 11.49
CA ALA A 164 -5.87 1.81 11.68
C ALA A 164 -5.38 2.43 10.36
N ASN A 165 -6.21 2.31 9.32
CA ASN A 165 -6.00 2.85 8.01
C ASN A 165 -7.34 2.91 7.26
N THR A 166 -7.33 3.50 6.07
CA THR A 166 -8.53 3.76 5.27
C THR A 166 -8.52 3.05 3.91
N HIS A 167 -7.62 2.08 3.71
CA HIS A 167 -7.51 1.34 2.45
C HIS A 167 -8.00 -0.11 2.55
N GLN A 168 -8.03 -0.67 3.75
CA GLN A 168 -8.68 -1.96 4.01
C GLN A 168 -10.18 -1.74 4.23
N ASP A 169 -10.99 -2.63 3.66
CA ASP A 169 -12.45 -2.61 3.74
C ASP A 169 -13.00 -3.97 4.20
N LEU A 170 -14.33 -4.13 4.17
CA LEU A 170 -15.00 -5.37 4.56
C LEU A 170 -14.56 -6.60 3.74
N SER A 171 -14.01 -6.42 2.53
CA SER A 171 -13.52 -7.52 1.71
C SER A 171 -12.31 -8.22 2.34
N GLN A 172 -11.57 -7.53 3.21
CA GLN A 172 -10.40 -8.11 3.88
C GLN A 172 -10.79 -9.28 4.80
N PHE A 173 -11.97 -9.23 5.42
CA PHE A 173 -12.46 -10.36 6.22
C PHE A 173 -12.85 -11.55 5.35
N VAL A 174 -13.42 -11.31 4.17
CA VAL A 174 -13.76 -12.37 3.21
C VAL A 174 -12.51 -13.12 2.79
N LEU A 175 -11.42 -12.40 2.51
CA LEU A 175 -10.14 -13.00 2.11
C LEU A 175 -9.50 -13.82 3.24
N ASP A 176 -9.68 -13.40 4.50
CA ASP A 176 -9.23 -14.14 5.69
C ASP A 176 -10.08 -15.40 5.92
N ASP A 177 -11.41 -15.28 5.88
CA ASP A 177 -12.33 -16.41 6.05
C ASP A 177 -12.17 -17.48 4.95
N LEU A 178 -11.78 -17.07 3.73
CA LEU A 178 -11.43 -17.99 2.63
C LEU A 178 -10.03 -18.60 2.77
N GLY A 179 -9.24 -18.18 3.76
CA GLY A 179 -7.86 -18.61 3.99
C GLY A 179 -6.87 -18.06 2.97
N LEU A 180 -7.26 -17.07 2.16
CA LEU A 180 -6.40 -16.44 1.14
C LEU A 180 -5.43 -15.44 1.77
N HIS A 181 -5.86 -14.74 2.82
CA HIS A 181 -5.04 -13.82 3.59
C HIS A 181 -4.98 -14.29 5.04
N GLN A 182 -3.99 -15.09 5.40
CA GLN A 182 -3.80 -15.53 6.78
C GLN A 182 -2.83 -14.59 7.49
N PHE A 183 -3.14 -14.14 8.70
CA PHE A 183 -2.26 -13.29 9.49
C PHE A 183 -1.65 -14.07 10.65
N GLU A 184 -0.42 -13.71 11.04
CA GLU A 184 0.22 -14.30 12.21
C GLU A 184 -0.54 -13.92 13.49
N GLN A 185 -0.52 -14.80 14.50
CA GLN A 185 -1.09 -14.52 15.80
C GLN A 185 -0.07 -13.82 16.69
N TYR A 186 -0.30 -12.54 16.97
CA TYR A 186 0.51 -11.72 17.88
C TYR A 186 -0.35 -11.04 18.95
N GLN A 187 0.29 -10.59 20.03
CA GLN A 187 -0.40 -9.95 21.16
C GLN A 187 -0.67 -8.47 20.88
N LEU A 188 -1.91 -8.03 21.13
CA LEU A 188 -2.33 -6.63 21.03
C LEU A 188 -2.27 -5.95 22.41
N SER A 189 -1.96 -4.65 22.45
CA SER A 189 -1.85 -3.87 23.70
C SER A 189 -2.86 -2.72 23.74
N LYS A 190 -3.77 -2.72 24.74
CA LYS A 190 -4.73 -1.62 24.95
C LYS A 190 -4.02 -0.32 25.36
N ALA A 191 -2.90 -0.42 26.08
CA ALA A 191 -2.15 0.73 26.56
C ALA A 191 -1.46 1.52 25.42
N ARG A 192 -1.23 0.88 24.27
CA ARG A 192 -0.70 1.52 23.04
C ARG A 192 -1.60 1.25 21.85
N ARG A 193 -2.90 1.45 22.04
CA ARG A 193 -3.84 1.54 20.92
C ARG A 193 -3.37 2.63 19.95
N PHE A 194 -3.78 2.53 18.69
CA PHE A 194 -3.24 3.40 17.65
C PHE A 194 -3.72 4.84 17.79
N PHE A 195 -5.03 5.04 17.97
CA PHE A 195 -5.61 6.36 18.17
C PHE A 195 -5.72 6.68 19.66
N GLU A 196 -5.29 7.87 20.04
CA GLU A 196 -5.38 8.41 21.39
C GLU A 196 -6.48 9.47 21.52
N SER A 197 -6.94 10.03 20.40
CA SER A 197 -7.99 11.05 20.38
C SER A 197 -8.91 10.90 19.17
N ARG A 198 -10.12 11.43 19.29
CA ARG A 198 -11.11 11.45 18.19
C ARG A 198 -10.57 12.21 16.97
N GLU A 199 -9.90 13.33 17.21
CA GLU A 199 -9.33 14.17 16.16
C GLU A 199 -8.40 13.36 15.22
N GLN A 200 -7.61 12.43 15.75
CA GLN A 200 -6.70 11.62 14.92
C GLN A 200 -7.46 10.71 13.94
N ILE A 201 -8.64 10.22 14.34
CA ILE A 201 -9.51 9.39 13.51
C ILE A 201 -10.10 10.25 12.39
N ASP A 202 -10.69 11.39 12.76
CA ASP A 202 -11.33 12.31 11.82
C ASP A 202 -10.33 12.80 10.77
N ARG A 203 -9.12 13.22 11.19
CA ARG A 203 -8.05 13.68 10.27
C ARG A 203 -7.61 12.59 9.30
N LEU A 204 -7.56 11.34 9.73
CA LEU A 204 -7.20 10.24 8.85
C LEU A 204 -8.29 9.96 7.80
N ILE A 205 -9.57 10.05 8.19
CA ILE A 205 -10.71 9.90 7.27
C ILE A 205 -10.74 11.07 6.28
N GLU A 206 -10.58 12.31 6.73
CA GLU A 206 -10.51 13.51 5.88
C GLU A 206 -9.37 13.40 4.84
N LEU A 207 -8.17 12.94 5.25
CA LEU A 207 -7.06 12.70 4.33
C LEU A 207 -7.38 11.63 3.27
N SER A 208 -8.17 10.61 3.65
CA SER A 208 -8.64 9.58 2.71
C SER A 208 -9.60 10.16 1.67
N GLN A 209 -10.56 10.99 2.12
CA GLN A 209 -11.49 11.68 1.25
C GLN A 209 -10.77 12.63 0.29
N LEU A 210 -9.79 13.40 0.81
CA LEU A 210 -8.94 14.27 0.01
C LEU A 210 -8.12 13.47 -1.02
N SER A 211 -7.60 12.30 -0.64
CA SER A 211 -6.89 11.41 -1.58
C SER A 211 -7.79 10.97 -2.72
N ASN A 212 -9.05 10.61 -2.43
CA ASN A 212 -10.01 10.26 -3.47
C ASN A 212 -10.29 11.43 -4.41
N LEU A 213 -10.44 12.66 -3.88
CA LEU A 213 -10.62 13.86 -4.69
C LEU A 213 -9.40 14.13 -5.58
N TYR A 214 -8.19 14.01 -5.02
CA TYR A 214 -6.93 14.16 -5.74
C TYR A 214 -6.82 13.20 -6.95
N TRP A 215 -7.25 11.95 -6.80
CA TRP A 215 -7.21 10.97 -7.89
C TRP A 215 -8.28 11.21 -8.97
N GLN A 216 -9.41 11.82 -8.60
CA GLN A 216 -10.54 12.06 -9.51
C GLN A 216 -10.44 13.38 -10.28
N CYS A 217 -9.78 14.40 -9.73
CA CYS A 217 -9.66 15.70 -10.37
C CYS A 217 -8.61 15.73 -11.52
N ASP A 218 -8.75 16.70 -12.44
CA ASP A 218 -7.70 16.98 -13.43
C ASP A 218 -6.60 17.85 -12.79
N ARG A 219 -5.51 17.20 -12.40
CA ARG A 219 -4.35 17.82 -11.73
C ARG A 219 -3.51 18.72 -12.65
N LYS A 220 -3.88 18.84 -13.92
CA LYS A 220 -3.29 19.84 -14.84
C LYS A 220 -3.94 21.22 -14.69
N GLN A 221 -5.11 21.31 -14.06
CA GLN A 221 -5.76 22.59 -13.77
C GLN A 221 -5.33 23.08 -12.40
N LYS A 222 -4.88 24.34 -12.34
CA LYS A 222 -4.39 24.94 -11.09
C LYS A 222 -5.50 25.03 -10.05
N GLU A 223 -6.71 25.39 -10.47
CA GLU A 223 -7.87 25.59 -9.59
C GLU A 223 -8.23 24.32 -8.81
N ASN A 224 -8.09 23.14 -9.44
CA ASN A 224 -8.30 21.86 -8.78
C ASN A 224 -7.25 21.63 -7.68
N LEU A 225 -5.99 22.00 -7.94
CA LEU A 225 -4.93 21.88 -6.93
C LEU A 225 -5.11 22.88 -5.79
N ASP A 226 -5.62 24.09 -6.07
CA ASP A 226 -5.92 25.09 -5.06
C ASP A 226 -7.00 24.57 -4.09
N ILE A 227 -8.09 23.98 -4.64
CA ILE A 227 -9.17 23.36 -3.85
C ILE A 227 -8.61 22.25 -2.95
N LEU A 228 -7.68 21.43 -3.44
CA LEU A 228 -7.10 20.34 -2.65
C LEU A 228 -6.23 20.86 -1.49
N ILE A 229 -5.51 21.96 -1.69
CA ILE A 229 -4.72 22.58 -0.62
C ILE A 229 -5.63 23.28 0.40
N GLU A 230 -6.69 23.94 -0.06
CA GLU A 230 -7.69 24.55 0.83
C GLU A 230 -8.42 23.50 1.68
N ALA A 231 -8.69 22.33 1.10
CA ALA A 231 -9.29 21.19 1.80
C ALA A 231 -8.28 20.34 2.60
N MET A 232 -7.00 20.72 2.65
CA MET A 232 -5.98 19.97 3.39
C MET A 232 -6.25 20.02 4.90
N PRO A 233 -6.39 18.85 5.57
CA PRO A 233 -6.58 18.81 7.02
C PRO A 233 -5.43 19.46 7.80
N GLU A 234 -5.77 20.00 8.97
CA GLU A 234 -4.79 20.50 9.91
C GLU A 234 -3.90 19.37 10.45
N ARG A 235 -2.73 19.77 10.97
CA ARG A 235 -1.80 18.84 11.61
C ARG A 235 -2.41 18.32 12.90
N VAL A 236 -2.27 17.02 13.14
CA VAL A 236 -2.60 16.37 14.41
C VAL A 236 -1.36 15.72 15.02
N GLU A 237 -1.28 15.67 16.35
CA GLU A 237 -0.23 14.96 17.07
C GLU A 237 -0.38 13.44 16.94
N HIS A 238 -0.08 12.92 15.75
CA HIS A 238 0.00 11.48 15.48
C HIS A 238 0.92 11.22 14.28
N ARG A 239 2.09 10.62 14.54
CA ARG A 239 3.17 10.47 13.55
C ARG A 239 2.71 9.87 12.22
N TYR A 240 1.89 8.82 12.24
CA TYR A 240 1.41 8.18 11.01
C TYR A 240 0.44 9.06 10.21
N VAL A 241 -0.47 9.78 10.88
CA VAL A 241 -1.50 10.60 10.23
C VAL A 241 -0.86 11.86 9.64
N ASP A 242 0.02 12.52 10.41
CA ASP A 242 0.75 13.69 9.91
C ASP A 242 1.71 13.32 8.77
N ARG A 243 2.35 12.14 8.82
CA ARG A 243 3.13 11.65 7.67
C ARG A 243 2.29 11.45 6.42
N LYS A 244 1.05 10.95 6.53
CA LYS A 244 0.14 10.86 5.37
C LYS A 244 -0.21 12.23 4.81
N ARG A 245 -0.45 13.21 5.68
CA ARG A 245 -0.68 14.62 5.31
C ARG A 245 0.53 15.19 4.57
N GLU A 246 1.73 15.06 5.12
CA GLU A 246 2.98 15.49 4.47
C GLU A 246 3.20 14.81 3.10
N HIS A 247 2.88 13.52 2.97
CA HIS A 247 2.91 12.82 1.69
C HIS A 247 1.94 13.43 0.67
N MET A 248 0.69 13.74 1.08
CA MET A 248 -0.29 14.40 0.22
C MET A 248 0.20 15.78 -0.24
N ILE A 249 0.80 16.56 0.67
CA ILE A 249 1.39 17.86 0.34
C ILE A 249 2.52 17.69 -0.69
N ASN A 250 3.40 16.70 -0.52
CA ASN A 250 4.47 16.41 -1.48
C ASN A 250 3.94 16.01 -2.86
N ASP A 251 2.86 15.23 -2.92
CA ASP A 251 2.22 14.82 -4.17
C ASP A 251 1.60 16.04 -4.90
N ILE A 252 0.86 16.88 -4.17
CA ILE A 252 0.25 18.10 -4.73
C ILE A 252 1.33 19.11 -5.15
N ALA A 253 2.38 19.32 -4.35
CA ALA A 253 3.50 20.19 -4.68
C ALA A 253 4.21 19.75 -5.97
N ARG A 254 4.33 18.43 -6.18
CA ARG A 254 4.89 17.87 -7.42
C ARG A 254 4.00 18.15 -8.63
N ASP A 255 2.68 18.20 -8.46
CA ASP A 255 1.77 18.56 -9.54
C ASP A 255 1.82 20.05 -9.87
N TYR A 256 1.93 20.95 -8.88
CA TYR A 256 2.28 22.36 -9.13
C TYR A 256 3.59 22.50 -9.92
N GLU A 257 4.62 21.73 -9.55
CA GLU A 257 5.89 21.72 -10.29
C GLU A 257 5.71 21.28 -11.76
N ARG A 258 4.87 20.28 -12.02
CA ARG A 258 4.58 19.76 -13.38
C ARG A 258 3.85 20.78 -14.26
N ILE A 259 2.97 21.59 -13.69
CA ILE A 259 2.28 22.68 -14.39
C ILE A 259 3.08 23.99 -14.39
N ASN A 260 4.33 23.97 -13.91
CA ASN A 260 5.28 25.08 -13.90
C ASN A 260 4.92 26.22 -12.92
N GLU A 261 4.12 25.95 -11.90
CA GLU A 261 3.86 26.85 -10.75
C GLU A 261 4.93 26.62 -9.67
N LEU A 262 6.16 27.07 -9.97
CA LEU A 262 7.37 26.66 -9.24
C LEU A 262 7.47 27.26 -7.84
N GLU A 263 7.05 28.50 -7.66
CA GLU A 263 7.07 29.20 -6.37
C GLU A 263 6.08 28.56 -5.39
N ILE A 264 4.89 28.18 -5.86
CA ILE A 264 3.89 27.46 -5.05
C ILE A 264 4.42 26.08 -4.66
N ALA A 265 5.00 25.35 -5.62
CA ALA A 265 5.61 24.05 -5.34
C ALA A 265 6.70 24.14 -4.27
N ILE A 266 7.59 25.15 -4.34
CA ILE A 266 8.62 25.40 -3.32
C ILE A 266 7.97 25.65 -1.95
N ALA A 267 7.01 26.57 -1.88
CA ALA A 267 6.35 26.93 -0.61
C ALA A 267 5.69 25.71 0.05
N LEU A 268 5.04 24.84 -0.73
CA LEU A 268 4.46 23.61 -0.21
C LEU A 268 5.52 22.61 0.26
N PHE A 269 6.58 22.38 -0.53
CA PHE A 269 7.68 21.51 -0.11
C PHE A 269 8.34 22.02 1.18
N GLU A 270 8.42 23.33 1.42
CA GLU A 270 8.96 23.89 2.66
C GLU A 270 8.16 23.54 3.92
N THR A 271 6.88 23.19 3.77
CA THR A 271 6.04 22.79 4.91
C THR A 271 6.21 21.34 5.34
N THR A 272 6.98 20.54 4.60
CA THR A 272 7.18 19.11 4.87
C THR A 272 8.65 18.80 5.15
N ALA A 273 8.88 17.84 6.05
CA ALA A 273 10.20 17.28 6.30
C ALA A 273 10.41 15.95 5.56
N LEU A 274 9.39 15.41 4.88
CA LEU A 274 9.48 14.13 4.19
C LEU A 274 10.19 14.21 2.84
N THR A 275 10.97 13.18 2.53
CA THR A 275 11.49 12.97 1.18
C THR A 275 10.34 12.84 0.17
N PRO A 276 10.47 13.38 -1.06
CA PRO A 276 11.65 14.01 -1.65
C PRO A 276 11.69 15.56 -1.53
N SER A 277 11.03 16.20 -0.54
CA SER A 277 10.84 17.65 -0.49
C SER A 277 12.10 18.49 -0.76
N ARG A 278 13.18 18.28 0.01
CA ARG A 278 14.44 19.03 -0.16
C ARG A 278 15.08 18.81 -1.53
N GLU A 279 15.12 17.57 -2.00
CA GLU A 279 15.59 17.25 -3.36
C GLU A 279 14.79 18.00 -4.42
N ARG A 280 13.45 18.01 -4.32
CA ARG A 280 12.59 18.69 -5.30
C ARG A 280 12.84 20.19 -5.29
N ARG A 281 12.93 20.82 -4.12
CA ARG A 281 13.31 22.24 -3.98
C ARG A 281 14.66 22.53 -4.64
N ALA A 282 15.68 21.71 -4.39
CA ALA A 282 16.98 21.85 -5.03
C ALA A 282 16.89 21.83 -6.57
N ARG A 283 16.11 20.90 -7.14
CA ARG A 283 15.89 20.82 -8.59
C ARG A 283 15.12 22.01 -9.15
N ILE A 284 14.15 22.53 -8.40
CA ILE A 284 13.40 23.73 -8.81
C ILE A 284 14.31 24.95 -8.78
N TYR A 285 15.11 25.15 -7.71
CA TYR A 285 16.09 26.24 -7.65
C TYR A 285 17.14 26.17 -8.76
N ASP A 286 17.60 24.96 -9.10
CA ASP A 286 18.48 24.76 -10.24
C ASP A 286 17.82 25.16 -11.57
N LYS A 287 16.52 24.87 -11.75
CA LYS A 287 15.71 25.25 -12.92
C LYS A 287 15.45 26.76 -12.99
N LEU A 288 15.26 27.42 -11.84
CA LEU A 288 15.09 28.87 -11.70
C LEU A 288 16.42 29.64 -11.74
N GLU A 289 17.54 28.94 -11.92
CA GLU A 289 18.89 29.52 -11.89
C GLU A 289 19.27 30.22 -10.56
N GLN A 290 18.57 29.89 -9.48
CA GLN A 290 18.86 30.35 -8.12
C GLN A 290 19.99 29.50 -7.51
N ASN A 291 21.21 29.74 -8.01
CA ASN A 291 22.37 28.89 -7.74
C ASN A 291 22.77 28.83 -6.27
N ASP A 292 22.62 29.93 -5.51
CA ASP A 292 22.96 29.98 -4.09
C ASP A 292 22.01 29.07 -3.29
N LEU A 293 20.68 29.24 -3.45
CA LEU A 293 19.67 28.39 -2.80
C LEU A 293 19.78 26.92 -3.21
N PHE A 294 20.09 26.64 -4.48
CA PHE A 294 20.37 25.28 -4.94
C PHE A 294 21.58 24.69 -4.20
N SER A 295 22.67 25.44 -4.08
CA SER A 295 23.89 25.01 -3.38
C SER A 295 23.64 24.80 -1.88
N ASP A 296 22.90 25.70 -1.24
CA ASP A 296 22.60 25.66 0.19
C ASP A 296 21.79 24.40 0.54
N ILE A 297 20.73 24.10 -0.22
CA ILE A 297 19.94 22.88 0.02
C ILE A 297 20.77 21.62 -0.18
N VAL A 298 21.57 21.54 -1.25
CA VAL A 298 22.41 20.37 -1.49
C VAL A 298 23.43 20.17 -0.37
N THR A 299 23.99 21.27 0.14
CA THR A 299 24.93 21.24 1.26
C THR A 299 24.25 20.77 2.55
N ASP A 300 23.03 21.27 2.82
CA ASP A 300 22.24 20.84 3.97
C ASP A 300 21.90 19.34 3.92
N ILE A 301 21.44 18.83 2.77
CA ILE A 301 21.16 17.40 2.61
C ILE A 301 22.42 16.56 2.81
N LEU A 302 23.58 17.00 2.29
CA LEU A 302 24.84 16.27 2.46
C LEU A 302 25.32 16.26 3.92
N ALA A 303 25.07 17.33 4.68
CA ALA A 303 25.42 17.42 6.09
C ALA A 303 24.46 16.63 6.99
N HIS A 304 23.16 16.65 6.66
CA HIS A 304 22.09 16.08 7.46
C HIS A 304 21.07 15.34 6.58
N PRO A 305 21.44 14.19 5.97
CA PRO A 305 20.51 13.43 5.15
C PRO A 305 19.40 12.80 6.00
N ILE A 306 18.16 12.79 5.49
CA ILE A 306 17.04 12.09 6.14
C ILE A 306 17.18 10.58 5.95
N ASP A 307 17.57 10.16 4.75
CA ASP A 307 17.82 8.76 4.43
C ASP A 307 18.96 8.62 3.40
N VAL A 308 19.41 7.38 3.19
CA VAL A 308 20.52 7.07 2.27
C VAL A 308 20.16 7.45 0.82
N SER A 309 18.90 7.32 0.43
CA SER A 309 18.47 7.64 -0.94
C SER A 309 18.58 9.15 -1.20
N GLU A 310 18.15 9.97 -0.25
CA GLU A 310 18.29 11.42 -0.31
C GLU A 310 19.76 11.84 -0.36
N PHE A 311 20.61 11.20 0.45
CA PHE A 311 22.06 11.43 0.43
C PHE A 311 22.68 11.12 -0.94
N GLU A 312 22.38 9.97 -1.53
CA GLU A 312 22.88 9.58 -2.86
C GLU A 312 22.42 10.56 -3.95
N VAL A 313 21.19 11.07 -3.86
CA VAL A 313 20.73 12.11 -4.79
C VAL A 313 21.48 13.42 -4.57
N ALA A 314 21.69 13.84 -3.33
CA ALA A 314 22.45 15.05 -3.03
C ALA A 314 23.89 14.97 -3.56
N GLN A 315 24.55 13.81 -3.49
CA GLN A 315 25.86 13.61 -4.11
C GLN A 315 25.86 13.84 -5.64
N LYS A 316 24.78 13.44 -6.33
CA LYS A 316 24.62 13.70 -7.76
C LYS A 316 24.35 15.18 -8.04
N LEU A 317 23.54 15.83 -7.21
CA LEU A 317 23.25 17.26 -7.30
C LEU A 317 24.49 18.11 -6.99
N GLU A 318 25.34 17.70 -6.06
CA GLU A 318 26.59 18.38 -5.72
C GLU A 318 27.54 18.45 -6.92
N GLN A 319 27.60 17.40 -7.73
CA GLN A 319 28.35 17.45 -8.99
C GLN A 319 27.81 18.51 -9.95
N ARG A 320 26.49 18.73 -9.96
CA ARG A 320 25.86 19.77 -10.77
C ARG A 320 26.17 21.16 -10.20
N VAL A 321 26.13 21.34 -8.88
CA VAL A 321 26.56 22.57 -8.19
C VAL A 321 28.02 22.90 -8.57
N LYS A 322 28.94 21.94 -8.42
CA LYS A 322 30.36 22.09 -8.77
C LYS A 322 30.55 22.53 -10.22
N ARG A 323 29.82 21.92 -11.18
CA ARG A 323 29.88 22.32 -12.59
C ARG A 323 29.40 23.76 -12.81
N LYS A 324 28.32 24.17 -12.16
CA LYS A 324 27.81 25.55 -12.22
C LYS A 324 28.79 26.57 -11.63
N GLN A 325 29.57 26.17 -10.63
CA GLN A 325 30.66 26.96 -10.05
C GLN A 325 31.97 26.93 -10.88
N GLY A 326 31.99 26.26 -12.03
CA GLY A 326 33.18 26.12 -12.87
C GLY A 326 34.22 25.13 -12.34
N LEU A 327 33.90 24.33 -11.31
CA LEU A 327 34.78 23.34 -10.73
C LEU A 327 34.79 22.05 -11.55
N LYS A 328 35.96 21.41 -11.62
CA LYS A 328 36.12 20.12 -12.31
C LYS A 328 35.55 18.98 -11.46
N VAL A 329 34.64 18.21 -12.03
CA VAL A 329 34.06 17.03 -11.37
C VAL A 329 34.73 15.75 -11.89
N PRO A 330 35.33 14.92 -11.03
CA PRO A 330 35.91 13.64 -11.43
C PRO A 330 34.82 12.65 -11.88
N ARG A 331 35.16 11.78 -12.83
CA ARG A 331 34.25 10.73 -13.30
C ARG A 331 34.16 9.64 -12.22
N VAL A 332 32.95 9.29 -11.80
CA VAL A 332 32.72 8.18 -10.86
C VAL A 332 33.06 6.86 -11.56
N THR A 333 33.99 6.10 -10.99
CA THR A 333 34.30 4.75 -11.45
C THR A 333 33.31 3.77 -10.85
N LYS A 334 32.60 3.03 -11.70
CA LYS A 334 31.66 2.01 -11.24
C LYS A 334 32.41 0.76 -10.76
N PRO A 335 31.86 -0.01 -9.81
CA PRO A 335 32.39 -1.32 -9.43
C PRO A 335 32.58 -2.21 -10.66
N LYS A 336 33.66 -3.00 -10.68
CA LYS A 336 33.83 -4.05 -11.68
C LYS A 336 32.97 -5.25 -11.27
N CYS A 337 32.33 -5.89 -12.23
CA CYS A 337 31.62 -7.15 -12.05
C CYS A 337 31.98 -8.09 -13.20
N SER A 338 31.82 -9.39 -12.97
CA SER A 338 31.86 -10.38 -14.04
C SER A 338 30.69 -10.14 -15.00
N GLU A 339 30.92 -10.36 -16.29
CA GLU A 339 29.93 -10.11 -17.32
C GLU A 339 29.80 -11.30 -18.26
N TYR A 340 28.54 -11.65 -18.56
CA TYR A 340 28.19 -12.51 -19.70
C TYR A 340 27.63 -11.63 -20.82
N HIS A 341 27.98 -11.96 -22.05
CA HIS A 341 27.42 -11.33 -23.25
C HIS A 341 26.89 -12.45 -24.13
N ILE A 342 25.57 -12.54 -24.27
CA ILE A 342 24.89 -13.63 -24.98
C ILE A 342 23.86 -13.10 -25.98
N GLU A 343 23.63 -13.87 -27.02
CA GLU A 343 22.66 -13.55 -28.08
C GLU A 343 21.50 -14.56 -28.01
N LEU A 344 20.28 -14.08 -27.74
CA LEU A 344 19.10 -14.93 -27.53
C LEU A 344 17.94 -14.51 -28.44
N ASP A 345 17.12 -15.49 -28.82
CA ASP A 345 15.81 -15.23 -29.43
C ASP A 345 14.82 -14.76 -28.36
N LEU A 346 14.40 -13.49 -28.47
CA LEU A 346 13.47 -12.83 -27.56
C LEU A 346 12.04 -12.74 -28.14
N SER A 347 11.76 -13.41 -29.25
CA SER A 347 10.48 -13.30 -29.95
C SER A 347 9.30 -13.93 -29.19
N GLN A 348 9.56 -14.96 -28.37
CA GLN A 348 8.54 -15.74 -27.68
C GLN A 348 8.49 -15.56 -26.16
N GLN A 349 9.48 -14.90 -25.55
CA GLN A 349 9.61 -14.83 -24.10
C GLN A 349 10.37 -13.59 -23.62
N ARG A 350 10.12 -13.21 -22.37
CA ARG A 350 10.87 -12.14 -21.70
C ARG A 350 12.34 -12.49 -21.58
N VAL A 351 13.19 -11.46 -21.55
CA VAL A 351 14.66 -11.60 -21.54
C VAL A 351 15.18 -12.43 -20.34
N GLU A 352 14.55 -12.29 -19.17
CA GLU A 352 14.94 -13.01 -17.95
C GLU A 352 14.66 -14.51 -18.08
N LEU A 353 13.52 -14.88 -18.69
CA LEU A 353 13.15 -16.28 -18.94
C LEU A 353 14.01 -16.92 -20.04
N ALA A 354 14.32 -16.16 -21.09
CA ALA A 354 15.25 -16.62 -22.12
C ALA A 354 16.65 -16.88 -21.54
N THR A 355 17.11 -15.97 -20.68
CA THR A 355 18.41 -16.09 -20.00
C THR A 355 18.42 -17.27 -19.03
N LYS A 356 17.35 -17.46 -18.26
CA LYS A 356 17.15 -18.65 -17.43
C LYS A 356 17.29 -19.92 -18.25
N ALA A 357 16.55 -20.06 -19.35
CA ALA A 357 16.62 -21.23 -20.22
C ALA A 357 18.02 -21.47 -20.81
N HIS A 358 18.74 -20.39 -21.14
CA HIS A 358 20.13 -20.47 -21.59
C HIS A 358 21.04 -21.09 -20.53
N PHE A 359 21.02 -20.58 -19.29
CA PHE A 359 21.83 -21.14 -18.21
C PHE A 359 21.42 -22.57 -17.84
N GLU A 360 20.12 -22.91 -17.91
CA GLU A 360 19.64 -24.29 -17.75
C GLU A 360 20.22 -25.22 -18.82
N SER A 361 20.34 -24.77 -20.07
CA SER A 361 20.99 -25.56 -21.14
C SER A 361 22.48 -25.82 -20.89
N LEU A 362 23.12 -25.00 -20.06
CA LEU A 362 24.50 -25.18 -19.60
C LEU A 362 24.59 -26.09 -18.35
N GLY A 363 23.48 -26.66 -17.91
CA GLY A 363 23.39 -27.60 -16.79
C GLY A 363 23.29 -26.96 -15.42
N TRP A 364 22.87 -25.69 -15.35
CA TRP A 364 22.52 -25.05 -14.07
C TRP A 364 21.06 -25.33 -13.71
N THR A 365 20.77 -25.45 -12.41
CA THR A 365 19.40 -25.29 -11.91
C THR A 365 19.18 -23.81 -11.63
N VAL A 366 18.25 -23.16 -12.33
CA VAL A 366 18.11 -21.70 -12.30
C VAL A 366 16.72 -21.30 -11.86
N PHE A 367 16.63 -20.31 -10.97
CA PHE A 367 15.38 -19.72 -10.52
C PHE A 367 15.35 -18.23 -10.83
N TYR A 368 14.22 -17.77 -11.38
CA TYR A 368 13.93 -16.34 -11.45
C TYR A 368 13.32 -15.92 -10.12
N SER A 369 14.12 -15.28 -9.26
CA SER A 369 13.71 -14.92 -7.90
C SER A 369 13.80 -13.42 -7.62
N GLU A 370 14.62 -12.65 -8.32
CA GLU A 370 14.82 -11.22 -8.08
C GLU A 370 15.01 -10.94 -6.56
N ASN A 371 14.20 -10.05 -6.01
CA ASN A 371 14.24 -9.69 -4.59
C ASN A 371 13.66 -10.78 -3.67
N THR A 372 13.02 -11.82 -4.19
CA THR A 372 12.18 -12.71 -3.37
C THR A 372 12.97 -13.71 -2.54
N LEU A 373 14.07 -14.28 -3.06
CA LEU A 373 14.79 -15.34 -2.37
C LEU A 373 15.38 -14.84 -1.04
N LEU A 374 16.27 -13.86 -1.10
CA LEU A 374 17.01 -13.42 0.09
C LEU A 374 16.07 -12.72 1.09
N ASN A 375 15.05 -11.99 0.62
CA ASN A 375 13.99 -11.49 1.51
C ASN A 375 13.23 -12.65 2.18
N SER A 376 12.85 -13.70 1.46
CA SER A 376 12.13 -14.82 2.05
C SER A 376 12.98 -15.58 3.07
N LEU A 377 14.26 -15.82 2.77
CA LEU A 377 15.19 -16.43 3.74
C LEU A 377 15.32 -15.58 5.01
N LEU A 378 15.43 -14.25 4.87
CA LEU A 378 15.44 -13.33 6.02
C LEU A 378 14.13 -13.39 6.81
N GLY A 379 12.99 -13.37 6.11
CA GLY A 379 11.65 -13.42 6.72
C GLY A 379 11.38 -14.72 7.47
N LEU A 380 11.88 -15.85 6.96
CA LEU A 380 11.83 -17.16 7.62
C LEU A 380 12.77 -17.21 8.83
N ALA A 381 14.01 -16.74 8.69
CA ALA A 381 14.99 -16.73 9.78
C ALA A 381 14.56 -15.82 10.94
N LEU A 382 13.99 -14.66 10.62
CA LEU A 382 13.61 -13.63 11.60
C LEU A 382 12.12 -13.64 11.92
N TRP A 383 11.41 -14.76 11.69
CA TRP A 383 9.97 -14.84 11.88
C TRP A 383 9.54 -14.36 13.27
N ASP A 384 10.15 -14.92 14.32
CA ASP A 384 9.86 -14.56 15.72
C ASP A 384 10.23 -13.12 16.05
N ALA A 385 11.30 -12.59 15.44
CA ALA A 385 11.69 -11.19 15.63
C ALA A 385 10.67 -10.25 14.98
N ILE A 386 10.24 -10.52 13.75
CA ILE A 386 9.27 -9.71 13.00
C ILE A 386 7.95 -9.62 13.77
N PHE A 387 7.46 -10.75 14.29
CA PHE A 387 6.20 -10.84 15.02
C PHE A 387 6.33 -10.77 16.55
N ALA A 388 7.50 -10.37 17.05
CA ALA A 388 7.73 -10.17 18.46
C ALA A 388 6.69 -9.18 19.05
N PRO A 389 6.22 -9.41 20.29
CA PRO A 389 5.21 -8.59 20.95
C PRO A 389 5.81 -7.27 21.47
N ILE A 390 6.41 -6.49 20.57
CA ILE A 390 6.92 -5.15 20.84
C ILE A 390 5.73 -4.20 20.92
N GLU A 391 5.64 -3.48 22.03
CA GLU A 391 4.49 -2.64 22.34
C GLU A 391 4.32 -1.51 21.30
N GLY A 392 3.17 -1.48 20.61
CA GLY A 392 2.86 -0.56 19.51
C GLY A 392 3.31 -1.02 18.12
N ALA A 393 3.96 -2.19 18.00
CA ALA A 393 4.29 -2.77 16.70
C ALA A 393 3.05 -3.32 15.97
N PHE A 394 2.13 -3.91 16.74
CA PHE A 394 0.84 -4.42 16.28
C PHE A 394 -0.30 -3.87 17.14
N ILE A 395 -1.37 -3.47 16.46
CA ILE A 395 -2.52 -2.70 16.94
C ILE A 395 -3.85 -3.31 16.48
N ASN A 396 -3.85 -4.21 15.48
CA ASN A 396 -4.99 -5.04 15.10
C ASN A 396 -4.52 -6.38 14.53
N ALA A 397 -5.41 -7.37 14.45
CA ALA A 397 -5.09 -8.75 14.05
C ALA A 397 -4.80 -8.92 12.54
N TYR A 398 -4.96 -7.88 11.73
CA TYR A 398 -4.92 -7.92 10.26
C TYR A 398 -3.73 -7.14 9.68
N GLN A 399 -2.65 -7.01 10.46
CA GLN A 399 -1.42 -6.40 10.00
C GLN A 399 -0.47 -7.42 9.37
N HIS A 400 -0.11 -7.16 8.12
CA HIS A 400 0.92 -7.92 7.40
C HIS A 400 2.35 -7.71 7.93
N ARG A 401 2.57 -6.66 8.75
CA ARG A 401 3.89 -6.29 9.29
C ARG A 401 3.78 -5.42 10.55
N PRO A 402 4.83 -5.39 11.39
CA PRO A 402 4.88 -4.43 12.47
C PRO A 402 5.01 -2.99 11.93
N LEU A 403 4.36 -2.03 12.59
CA LEU A 403 4.41 -0.62 12.19
C LEU A 403 5.82 -0.02 12.23
N ASP A 404 6.68 -0.55 13.09
CA ASP A 404 8.05 -0.10 13.26
C ASP A 404 9.07 -0.82 12.36
N LEU A 405 8.63 -1.66 11.39
CA LEU A 405 9.52 -2.46 10.55
C LEU A 405 10.66 -1.65 9.90
N TYR A 406 10.38 -0.41 9.50
CA TYR A 406 11.34 0.47 8.83
C TYR A 406 11.80 1.63 9.71
N HIS A 407 11.64 1.53 11.03
CA HIS A 407 12.24 2.46 11.96
C HIS A 407 13.71 2.07 12.20
N ALA A 408 14.56 3.08 12.43
CA ALA A 408 15.98 2.86 12.70
C ALA A 408 16.25 2.00 13.95
N ASP A 409 15.30 1.97 14.90
CA ASP A 409 15.40 1.21 16.15
C ASP A 409 14.73 -0.18 16.09
N PHE A 410 14.27 -0.64 14.91
CA PHE A 410 13.61 -1.93 14.75
C PHE A 410 14.48 -3.08 15.24
N ALA A 411 15.73 -3.12 14.78
CA ALA A 411 16.68 -4.18 15.11
C ALA A 411 17.08 -4.12 16.59
N ASP A 412 17.29 -2.91 17.13
CA ASP A 412 17.68 -2.72 18.53
C ASP A 412 16.62 -3.26 19.50
N LYS A 413 15.33 -2.98 19.24
CA LYS A 413 14.20 -3.48 20.04
C LYS A 413 14.09 -5.00 20.04
N ARG A 414 14.63 -5.67 19.01
CA ARG A 414 14.53 -7.11 18.78
C ARG A 414 15.91 -7.79 18.81
N LYS A 415 16.92 -7.10 19.34
CA LYS A 415 18.33 -7.49 19.21
C LYS A 415 18.57 -8.94 19.62
N GLN A 416 18.06 -9.35 20.78
CA GLN A 416 18.24 -10.72 21.27
C GLN A 416 17.66 -11.78 20.32
N LEU A 417 16.47 -11.53 19.76
CA LEU A 417 15.81 -12.47 18.84
C LEU A 417 16.56 -12.55 17.51
N ILE A 418 16.99 -11.40 17.00
CA ILE A 418 17.76 -11.32 15.76
C ILE A 418 19.12 -12.00 15.93
N ASP A 419 19.88 -11.66 16.97
CA ASP A 419 21.20 -12.25 17.23
C ASP A 419 21.11 -13.77 17.35
N ASN A 420 20.12 -14.29 18.09
CA ASN A 420 19.90 -15.73 18.24
C ASN A 420 19.61 -16.41 16.90
N ALA A 421 18.75 -15.81 16.07
CA ALA A 421 18.39 -16.35 14.77
C ALA A 421 19.61 -16.39 13.82
N LEU A 422 20.38 -15.31 13.77
CA LEU A 422 21.60 -15.25 12.97
C LEU A 422 22.65 -16.27 13.47
N GLU A 423 22.78 -16.45 14.78
CA GLU A 423 23.68 -17.47 15.35
C GLU A 423 23.25 -18.90 14.96
N GLN A 424 21.94 -19.22 14.97
CA GLN A 424 21.47 -20.53 14.52
C GLN A 424 21.83 -20.79 13.04
N VAL A 425 21.61 -19.79 12.17
CA VAL A 425 21.98 -19.88 10.76
C VAL A 425 23.49 -20.08 10.62
N GLN A 426 24.31 -19.30 11.33
CA GLN A 426 25.76 -19.41 11.30
C GLN A 426 26.26 -20.80 11.72
N GLN A 427 25.64 -21.40 12.74
CA GLN A 427 25.93 -22.75 13.20
C GLN A 427 25.44 -23.86 12.25
N GLY A 428 24.82 -23.51 11.11
CA GLY A 428 24.30 -24.45 10.12
C GLY A 428 23.01 -25.15 10.53
N LYS A 429 22.27 -24.60 11.50
CA LYS A 429 20.96 -25.12 11.91
C LYS A 429 19.85 -24.58 11.02
N THR A 430 20.06 -24.69 9.71
CA THR A 430 19.19 -24.12 8.66
C THR A 430 17.88 -24.89 8.48
N GLN A 431 17.77 -26.10 9.03
CA GLN A 431 16.53 -26.88 9.04
C GLN A 431 15.36 -26.12 9.67
N ALA A 432 15.62 -25.28 10.68
CA ALA A 432 14.60 -24.45 11.30
C ALA A 432 13.89 -23.50 10.31
N LEU A 433 14.58 -23.05 9.25
CA LEU A 433 13.99 -22.20 8.21
C LEU A 433 13.02 -23.00 7.33
N ILE A 434 13.35 -24.26 7.02
CA ILE A 434 12.48 -25.17 6.26
C ILE A 434 11.25 -25.54 7.09
N ASP A 435 11.43 -25.82 8.38
CA ASP A 435 10.33 -26.12 9.28
C ASP A 435 9.40 -24.91 9.41
N THR A 436 9.98 -23.71 9.60
CA THR A 436 9.21 -22.44 9.59
C THR A 436 8.46 -22.25 8.27
N TYR A 437 9.09 -22.53 7.12
CA TYR A 437 8.42 -22.46 5.83
C TYR A 437 7.19 -23.37 5.82
N ARG A 438 7.33 -24.65 6.17
CA ARG A 438 6.23 -25.63 6.15
C ARG A 438 5.11 -25.27 7.11
N ASP A 439 5.43 -24.79 8.31
CA ASP A 439 4.46 -24.42 9.34
C ASP A 439 3.72 -23.12 9.01
N LYS A 440 4.34 -22.24 8.20
CA LYS A 440 3.85 -20.88 7.96
C LYS A 440 3.44 -20.61 6.51
N VAL A 441 3.51 -21.58 5.60
CA VAL A 441 3.05 -21.39 4.20
C VAL A 441 1.64 -20.79 4.19
N GLY A 442 1.49 -19.64 3.53
CA GLY A 442 0.22 -18.92 3.42
C GLY A 442 0.03 -17.82 4.47
N VAL A 443 0.82 -17.80 5.54
CA VAL A 443 0.77 -16.75 6.57
C VAL A 443 1.50 -15.49 6.10
N SER A 444 0.84 -14.34 6.20
CA SER A 444 1.34 -13.06 5.75
C SER A 444 2.65 -12.69 6.45
N ASN A 445 3.65 -12.27 5.68
CA ASN A 445 4.95 -11.82 6.16
C ASN A 445 5.46 -10.71 5.22
N PRO A 446 6.10 -9.64 5.73
CA PRO A 446 6.54 -8.53 4.89
C PRO A 446 7.65 -8.88 3.88
N PHE A 447 8.35 -9.98 4.08
CA PHE A 447 9.50 -10.40 3.27
C PHE A 447 9.29 -11.72 2.52
N VAL A 448 8.53 -12.65 3.08
CA VAL A 448 8.32 -13.97 2.46
C VAL A 448 7.33 -13.89 1.32
N SER A 449 7.72 -14.39 0.15
CA SER A 449 6.89 -14.40 -1.05
C SER A 449 6.52 -15.83 -1.44
N TRP A 450 5.45 -16.36 -0.83
CA TRP A 450 5.01 -17.75 -0.98
C TRP A 450 4.74 -18.18 -2.43
N ALA A 451 4.34 -17.24 -3.30
CA ALA A 451 4.07 -17.53 -4.71
C ALA A 451 5.34 -17.73 -5.56
N TYR A 452 6.49 -17.23 -5.10
CA TYR A 452 7.74 -17.21 -5.87
C TYR A 452 8.86 -18.04 -5.24
N VAL A 453 8.75 -18.35 -3.94
CA VAL A 453 9.74 -19.15 -3.22
C VAL A 453 9.11 -20.45 -2.78
N ASN A 454 9.63 -21.56 -3.32
CA ASN A 454 9.24 -22.92 -2.95
C ASN A 454 10.31 -23.59 -2.09
N GLU A 455 9.96 -24.75 -1.51
CA GLU A 455 10.87 -25.50 -0.64
C GLU A 455 12.15 -25.96 -1.36
N GLU A 456 12.08 -26.25 -2.67
CA GLU A 456 13.24 -26.64 -3.48
C GLU A 456 14.27 -25.51 -3.57
N LEU A 457 13.83 -24.30 -3.91
CA LEU A 457 14.69 -23.12 -3.97
C LEU A 457 15.32 -22.81 -2.60
N ILE A 458 14.53 -22.88 -1.52
CA ILE A 458 15.05 -22.69 -0.15
C ILE A 458 16.13 -23.73 0.16
N SER A 459 15.85 -25.00 -0.12
CA SER A 459 16.78 -26.10 0.17
C SER A 459 18.09 -25.96 -0.60
N LEU A 460 18.03 -25.66 -1.91
CA LEU A 460 19.22 -25.44 -2.73
C LEU A 460 20.03 -24.23 -2.25
N ALA A 461 19.35 -23.14 -1.89
CA ALA A 461 20.01 -21.95 -1.34
C ALA A 461 20.76 -22.26 -0.03
N LEU A 462 20.11 -22.98 0.90
CA LEU A 462 20.71 -23.35 2.18
C LEU A 462 21.83 -24.40 2.06
N GLU A 463 21.80 -25.23 1.01
CA GLU A 463 22.87 -26.20 0.72
C GLU A 463 24.11 -25.53 0.10
N HIS A 464 23.92 -24.55 -0.79
CA HIS A 464 24.99 -24.02 -1.63
C HIS A 464 25.56 -22.68 -1.16
N ILE A 465 24.78 -21.85 -0.45
CA ILE A 465 25.24 -20.56 0.06
C ILE A 465 25.91 -20.80 1.42
N PRO A 466 27.19 -20.42 1.61
CA PRO A 466 27.85 -20.55 2.91
C PRO A 466 27.09 -19.82 4.01
N ASN A 467 26.91 -20.46 5.17
CA ASN A 467 26.15 -19.89 6.29
C ASN A 467 26.67 -18.52 6.74
N ASP A 468 28.00 -18.35 6.85
CA ASP A 468 28.62 -17.07 7.20
C ASP A 468 28.27 -15.97 6.18
N LEU A 469 28.24 -16.32 4.89
CA LEU A 469 27.88 -15.39 3.83
C LEU A 469 26.39 -15.02 3.90
N LEU A 470 25.51 -15.99 4.17
CA LEU A 470 24.09 -15.75 4.33
C LEU A 470 23.80 -14.80 5.50
N VAL A 471 24.50 -14.98 6.63
CA VAL A 471 24.40 -14.07 7.79
C VAL A 471 24.90 -12.67 7.44
N GLU A 472 26.01 -12.54 6.71
CA GLU A 472 26.49 -11.24 6.24
C GLU A 472 25.50 -10.54 5.30
N LEU A 473 24.82 -11.30 4.43
CA LEU A 473 23.77 -10.77 3.56
C LEU A 473 22.54 -10.30 4.36
N PHE A 474 22.15 -11.04 5.40
CA PHE A 474 21.12 -10.59 6.33
C PHE A 474 21.53 -9.32 7.09
N ASN A 475 22.79 -9.21 7.50
CA ASN A 475 23.32 -7.99 8.13
C ASN A 475 23.27 -6.78 7.19
N VAL A 476 23.52 -6.98 5.89
CA VAL A 476 23.31 -5.92 4.88
C VAL A 476 21.85 -5.49 4.84
N GLN A 477 20.90 -6.44 4.77
CA GLN A 477 19.47 -6.11 4.80
C GLN A 477 19.06 -5.40 6.09
N LEU A 478 19.53 -5.86 7.25
CA LEU A 478 19.23 -5.27 8.56
C LEU A 478 19.81 -3.87 8.73
N SER A 479 20.88 -3.51 8.01
CA SER A 479 21.44 -2.16 8.05
C SER A 479 20.46 -1.09 7.57
N ASP A 480 19.57 -1.45 6.62
CA ASP A 480 18.39 -0.67 6.25
C ASP A 480 17.40 -1.59 5.48
N LEU A 481 16.41 -2.11 6.20
CA LEU A 481 15.43 -3.06 5.68
C LEU A 481 14.59 -2.49 4.53
N LYS A 482 14.39 -1.18 4.50
CA LYS A 482 13.61 -0.54 3.43
C LYS A 482 14.46 -0.43 2.16
N LEU A 483 15.73 -0.06 2.34
CA LEU A 483 16.66 0.22 1.25
C LEU A 483 17.16 -1.04 0.55
N TYR A 484 17.47 -2.08 1.33
CA TYR A 484 18.06 -3.33 0.85
C TYR A 484 17.04 -4.43 0.55
N ARG A 485 15.74 -4.17 0.71
CA ARG A 485 14.70 -5.09 0.25
C ARG A 485 14.67 -5.24 -1.28
N ASN A 486 15.17 -4.25 -2.04
CA ASN A 486 15.08 -4.23 -3.51
C ASN A 486 16.45 -4.06 -4.18
N GLY A 487 16.53 -4.46 -5.45
CA GLY A 487 17.73 -4.32 -6.30
C GLY A 487 18.63 -5.55 -6.30
N MET A 488 18.12 -6.69 -5.83
CA MET A 488 18.82 -7.97 -5.91
C MET A 488 18.75 -8.53 -7.35
N PRO A 489 19.67 -9.41 -7.75
CA PRO A 489 19.74 -9.93 -9.12
C PRO A 489 18.54 -10.77 -9.52
N ASP A 490 18.13 -10.69 -10.79
CA ASP A 490 17.00 -11.43 -11.33
C ASP A 490 17.08 -12.94 -11.06
N LEU A 491 18.22 -13.56 -11.39
CA LEU A 491 18.36 -15.02 -11.35
C LEU A 491 19.31 -15.46 -10.23
N ILE A 492 19.04 -16.64 -9.69
CA ILE A 492 20.00 -17.43 -8.92
C ILE A 492 20.16 -18.80 -9.57
N ALA A 493 21.40 -19.23 -9.74
CA ALA A 493 21.76 -20.47 -10.41
C ALA A 493 22.59 -21.36 -9.49
N PHE A 494 22.33 -22.67 -9.48
CA PHE A 494 23.04 -23.68 -8.70
C PHE A 494 23.63 -24.76 -9.60
N LYS A 495 24.89 -25.13 -9.37
CA LYS A 495 25.59 -26.19 -10.12
C LYS A 495 26.85 -26.66 -9.40
N ASP A 496 27.07 -27.97 -9.33
CA ASP A 496 28.31 -28.59 -8.84
C ASP A 496 28.78 -28.06 -7.46
N GLY A 497 27.84 -27.87 -6.52
CA GLY A 497 28.13 -27.34 -5.17
C GLY A 497 28.46 -25.84 -5.15
N LYS A 498 28.18 -25.11 -6.24
CA LYS A 498 28.32 -23.65 -6.35
C LYS A 498 26.97 -22.99 -6.61
N PHE A 499 26.89 -21.72 -6.25
CA PHE A 499 25.80 -20.84 -6.65
C PHE A 499 26.35 -19.59 -7.35
N GLU A 500 25.51 -18.94 -8.14
CA GLU A 500 25.80 -17.64 -8.75
C GLU A 500 24.51 -16.82 -8.87
N TRP A 501 24.57 -15.55 -8.44
CA TRP A 501 23.52 -14.57 -8.74
C TRP A 501 23.80 -13.89 -10.08
N ILE A 502 22.77 -13.73 -10.90
CA ILE A 502 22.89 -13.20 -12.26
C ILE A 502 21.83 -12.12 -12.49
N GLU A 503 22.29 -10.90 -12.71
CA GLU A 503 21.45 -9.76 -13.08
C GLU A 503 21.32 -9.71 -14.60
N VAL A 504 20.11 -9.66 -15.14
CA VAL A 504 19.85 -9.72 -16.58
C VAL A 504 19.62 -8.33 -17.14
N LYS A 505 20.31 -7.99 -18.23
CA LYS A 505 20.14 -6.73 -18.95
C LYS A 505 19.82 -6.96 -20.41
N GLY A 506 18.56 -6.69 -20.75
CA GLY A 506 18.09 -6.71 -22.12
C GLY A 506 18.57 -5.50 -22.95
N PRO A 507 18.24 -5.48 -24.25
CA PRO A 507 18.68 -4.43 -25.16
C PRO A 507 18.27 -3.03 -24.68
N GLY A 508 19.26 -2.17 -24.42
CA GLY A 508 19.06 -0.79 -23.98
C GLY A 508 18.82 -0.59 -22.48
N ASP A 509 18.72 -1.67 -21.69
CA ASP A 509 18.57 -1.57 -20.24
C ASP A 509 19.90 -1.22 -19.55
N LYS A 510 19.81 -0.58 -18.40
CA LYS A 510 20.96 -0.16 -17.59
C LYS A 510 20.72 -0.50 -16.13
N LEU A 511 21.82 -0.84 -15.45
CA LEU A 511 21.83 -1.04 -14.00
C LEU A 511 21.34 0.20 -13.25
N GLN A 512 20.32 0.01 -12.42
CA GLN A 512 19.68 1.02 -11.58
C GLN A 512 20.49 1.29 -10.30
N ASP A 513 20.19 2.38 -9.59
CA ASP A 513 20.94 2.81 -8.39
C ASP A 513 20.90 1.78 -7.25
N ASN A 514 19.73 1.19 -6.99
CA ASN A 514 19.56 0.11 -6.01
C ASN A 514 20.36 -1.14 -6.37
N GLN A 515 20.46 -1.49 -7.66
CA GLN A 515 21.28 -2.61 -8.14
C GLN A 515 22.76 -2.33 -7.93
N TRP A 516 23.23 -1.11 -8.23
CA TRP A 516 24.61 -0.70 -7.93
C TRP A 516 24.94 -0.78 -6.44
N ARG A 517 23.96 -0.51 -5.57
CA ARG A 517 24.12 -0.65 -4.12
C ARG A 517 24.37 -2.10 -3.73
N TRP A 518 23.57 -3.04 -4.24
CA TRP A 518 23.79 -4.48 -4.02
C TRP A 518 25.11 -4.97 -4.61
N ILE A 519 25.47 -4.55 -5.82
CA ILE A 519 26.75 -4.92 -6.47
C ILE A 519 27.95 -4.50 -5.62
N LYS A 520 27.90 -3.34 -4.97
CA LYS A 520 28.95 -2.88 -4.06
C LYS A 520 29.11 -3.84 -2.86
N GLU A 521 28.00 -4.27 -2.27
CA GLU A 521 28.01 -5.20 -1.13
C GLU A 521 28.42 -6.62 -1.55
N PHE A 522 27.97 -7.10 -2.71
CA PHE A 522 28.41 -8.38 -3.27
C PHE A 522 29.91 -8.41 -3.52
N ASN A 523 30.49 -7.33 -4.05
CA ASN A 523 31.93 -7.22 -4.21
C ASN A 523 32.67 -7.17 -2.86
N ARG A 524 32.11 -6.49 -1.84
CA ARG A 524 32.69 -6.45 -0.48
C ARG A 524 32.71 -7.84 0.15
N LEU A 525 31.64 -8.60 -0.04
CA LEU A 525 31.43 -9.92 0.56
C LEU A 525 31.97 -11.08 -0.31
N ASN A 526 32.53 -10.79 -1.49
CA ASN A 526 32.96 -11.77 -2.48
C ASN A 526 31.85 -12.76 -2.87
N VAL A 527 30.62 -12.27 -3.02
CA VAL A 527 29.48 -13.05 -3.48
C VAL A 527 29.70 -13.42 -4.97
N PRO A 528 29.52 -14.70 -5.35
CA PRO A 528 29.48 -15.10 -6.75
C PRO A 528 28.34 -14.38 -7.49
N PHE A 529 28.70 -13.40 -8.31
CA PHE A 529 27.75 -12.52 -9.00
C PHE A 529 28.25 -12.11 -10.39
N SER A 530 27.34 -12.07 -11.36
CA SER A 530 27.59 -11.59 -12.72
C SER A 530 26.43 -10.75 -13.27
N VAL A 531 26.73 -9.91 -14.26
CA VAL A 531 25.72 -9.23 -15.09
C VAL A 531 25.67 -9.88 -16.46
N CYS A 532 24.49 -10.33 -16.89
CA CYS A 532 24.28 -10.95 -18.19
C CYS A 532 23.63 -9.94 -19.15
N TYR A 533 24.41 -9.42 -20.10
CA TYR A 533 23.92 -8.58 -21.18
C TYR A 533 23.44 -9.44 -22.34
N VAL A 534 22.16 -9.24 -22.70
CA VAL A 534 21.50 -9.99 -23.77
C VAL A 534 21.29 -9.09 -24.98
N THR A 535 21.79 -9.53 -26.13
CA THR A 535 21.42 -8.97 -27.44
C THR A 535 20.36 -9.85 -28.09
N ALA A 536 19.43 -9.23 -28.83
CA ALA A 536 18.43 -9.96 -29.58
C ALA A 536 19.08 -10.60 -30.84
N GLN A 537 18.79 -11.88 -31.07
CA GLN A 537 19.07 -12.51 -32.36
C GLN A 537 18.27 -11.80 -33.46
N ALA A 538 18.93 -11.59 -34.61
CA ALA A 538 18.37 -10.87 -35.75
C ALA A 538 17.28 -11.67 -36.49
#